data_AF-A0A5B6ZID6-F1
#
_entry.id   AF-A0A5B6ZID6-F1
#
_cell.length_a   1.000
_cell.length_b   1.000
_cell.length_c   1.000
_cell.angle_alpha   90.00
_cell.angle_beta   90.00
_cell.angle_gamma   90.00
#
_symmetry.space_group_name_H-M   'P 1'
#
loop_
_entity.id
_entity.type
_entity.pdbx_description
1 polymer ?
#
loop_
_entity_poly.entity_id
_entity_poly.type
_entity_poly.pdbx_seq_one_letter_code
_entity_poly.pdbx_strand_id
1 'polypeptide(L)'
;DGQVTRSVDTKPGQLSPQEQKTVEAIVESSKFPLSIILVGVGDGPWDTMREFDDNIPTRAFDNFQFVNFTEIMSKNVPPSRKETEFALAALMEIPTQYKATIELNLLGGRKGNAPERVPLPPPMYGAASSSSSKPSQSTSFQQSSPPYYGHSSPVGTAPPGPSSTYDKQVDNYPYYGHDSPVATAPPAPSSTCENQLCPICFSNPKDMAFGCGHQTCCDCGQDLQLCPICRSPIQTRIKLY
;
A
#
# COMPACT_ATOMS: atom_id res chain seq x y z
N ASP A 1 -11.49 -10.35 -13.34
CA ASP A 1 -12.52 -9.30 -13.13
C ASP A 1 -13.48 -9.65 -11.98
N GLY A 2 -13.06 -10.37 -10.93
CA GLY A 2 -13.87 -10.59 -9.72
C GLY A 2 -15.06 -11.57 -9.83
N GLN A 3 -15.21 -12.29 -10.94
CA GLN A 3 -16.17 -13.40 -11.01
C GLN A 3 -15.61 -14.66 -10.34
N VAL A 4 -16.18 -15.07 -9.20
CA VAL A 4 -15.91 -16.40 -8.63
C VAL A 4 -16.65 -17.44 -9.47
N THR A 5 -15.99 -18.55 -9.80
CA THR A 5 -16.55 -19.57 -10.70
C THR A 5 -17.87 -20.11 -10.16
N ARG A 6 -18.96 -19.94 -10.90
CA ARG A 6 -20.27 -20.50 -10.62
C ARG A 6 -20.67 -21.49 -11.72
N SER A 7 -21.25 -22.62 -11.36
CA SER A 7 -21.79 -23.55 -12.37
C SER A 7 -23.11 -23.01 -12.89
N VAL A 8 -23.40 -23.20 -14.18
CA VAL A 8 -24.72 -22.91 -14.77
C VAL A 8 -25.84 -23.73 -14.11
N ASP A 9 -25.50 -24.86 -13.50
CA ASP A 9 -26.43 -25.74 -12.79
C ASP A 9 -26.66 -25.34 -11.33
N THR A 10 -25.94 -24.33 -10.83
CA THR A 10 -26.08 -23.88 -9.44
C THR A 10 -27.44 -23.22 -9.25
N LYS A 11 -28.30 -23.86 -8.45
CA LYS A 11 -29.65 -23.37 -8.15
C LYS A 11 -29.62 -21.94 -7.58
N PRO A 12 -30.66 -21.12 -7.84
CA PRO A 12 -30.80 -19.82 -7.20
C PRO A 12 -30.71 -19.96 -5.66
N GLY A 13 -29.84 -19.16 -5.03
CA GLY A 13 -29.61 -19.19 -3.57
C GLY A 13 -28.63 -20.25 -3.06
N GLN A 14 -27.99 -21.05 -3.93
CA GLN A 14 -26.90 -21.94 -3.53
C GLN A 14 -25.56 -21.39 -4.01
N LEU A 15 -24.53 -21.51 -3.16
CA LEU A 15 -23.14 -21.18 -3.52
C LEU A 15 -22.49 -22.35 -4.27
N SER A 16 -21.66 -22.03 -5.26
CA SER A 16 -20.77 -22.98 -5.90
C SER A 16 -19.68 -23.47 -4.93
N PRO A 17 -18.98 -24.58 -5.24
CA PRO A 17 -17.84 -25.02 -4.42
C PRO A 17 -16.73 -23.97 -4.29
N GLN A 18 -16.55 -23.11 -5.30
CA GLN A 18 -15.56 -22.03 -5.29
C GLN A 18 -16.05 -20.85 -4.44
N GLU A 19 -17.33 -20.48 -4.57
CA GLU A 19 -17.96 -19.43 -3.75
C GLU A 19 -17.92 -19.82 -2.27
N GLN A 20 -18.31 -21.05 -1.95
CA GLN A 20 -18.26 -21.60 -0.60
C GLN A 20 -16.85 -21.55 0.01
N LYS A 21 -15.83 -22.02 -0.73
CA LYS A 21 -14.42 -21.96 -0.28
C LYS A 21 -13.92 -20.53 -0.09
N THR A 22 -14.42 -19.60 -0.90
CA THR A 22 -14.07 -18.17 -0.80
C THR A 22 -14.68 -17.58 0.48
N VAL A 23 -15.97 -17.83 0.73
CA VAL A 23 -16.65 -17.41 1.96
C VAL A 23 -15.97 -18.00 3.19
N GLU A 24 -15.66 -19.30 3.20
CA GLU A 24 -14.94 -19.95 4.29
C GLU A 24 -13.57 -19.33 4.54
N ALA A 25 -12.82 -18.99 3.49
CA ALA A 25 -11.54 -18.32 3.63
C ALA A 25 -11.67 -16.91 4.21
N ILE A 26 -12.71 -16.16 3.83
CA ILE A 26 -13.00 -14.84 4.41
C ILE A 26 -13.35 -14.98 5.89
N VAL A 27 -14.25 -15.89 6.26
CA VAL A 27 -14.59 -16.18 7.67
C VAL A 27 -13.35 -16.55 8.48
N GLU A 28 -12.52 -17.47 7.96
CA GLU A 28 -11.29 -17.88 8.66
C GLU A 28 -10.31 -16.71 8.81
N SER A 29 -10.20 -15.85 7.79
CA SER A 29 -9.31 -14.70 7.82
C SER A 29 -9.69 -13.66 8.88
N SER A 30 -10.97 -13.58 9.28
CA SER A 30 -11.43 -12.70 10.37
C SER A 30 -10.86 -13.06 11.75
N LYS A 31 -10.19 -14.21 11.88
CA LYS A 31 -9.46 -14.59 13.10
C LYS A 31 -8.05 -14.00 13.17
N PHE A 32 -7.63 -13.27 12.14
CA PHE A 32 -6.33 -12.62 12.02
C PHE A 32 -6.51 -11.11 11.89
N PRO A 33 -5.48 -10.29 12.21
CA PRO A 33 -5.52 -8.86 11.99
C PRO A 33 -5.34 -8.53 10.49
N LEU A 34 -6.33 -8.91 9.68
CA LEU A 34 -6.30 -8.80 8.22
C LEU A 34 -7.61 -8.23 7.67
N SER A 35 -7.49 -7.11 6.95
CA SER A 35 -8.53 -6.51 6.11
C SER A 35 -8.33 -6.90 4.64
N ILE A 36 -9.41 -7.20 3.94
CA ILE A 36 -9.42 -7.59 2.53
C ILE A 36 -10.19 -6.53 1.74
N ILE A 37 -9.58 -5.96 0.70
CA ILE A 37 -10.25 -5.06 -0.23
C ILE A 37 -10.27 -5.72 -1.61
N LEU A 38 -11.45 -5.99 -2.14
CA LEU A 38 -11.63 -6.50 -3.49
C LEU A 38 -11.91 -5.36 -4.47
N VAL A 39 -10.97 -5.13 -5.38
CA VAL A 39 -11.10 -4.11 -6.42
C VAL A 39 -11.64 -4.74 -7.71
N GLY A 40 -12.91 -4.49 -8.01
CA GLY A 40 -13.59 -4.95 -9.22
C GLY A 40 -13.27 -4.09 -10.44
N VAL A 41 -12.72 -4.70 -11.48
CA VAL A 41 -12.45 -4.08 -12.80
C VAL A 41 -13.19 -4.85 -13.89
N GLY A 42 -13.60 -4.16 -14.95
CA GLY A 42 -14.48 -4.71 -16.00
C GLY A 42 -15.97 -4.48 -15.75
N ASP A 43 -16.80 -5.24 -16.45
CA ASP A 43 -18.25 -5.00 -16.57
C ASP A 43 -19.08 -5.65 -15.44
N GLY A 44 -18.51 -6.57 -14.67
CA GLY A 44 -19.24 -7.38 -13.68
C GLY A 44 -19.89 -8.61 -14.32
N PRO A 45 -20.97 -9.17 -13.73
CA PRO A 45 -21.79 -8.64 -12.64
C PRO A 45 -21.12 -8.70 -11.26
N TRP A 46 -21.54 -7.83 -10.35
CA TRP A 46 -20.95 -7.65 -9.01
C TRP A 46 -21.84 -8.13 -7.85
N ASP A 47 -22.97 -8.79 -8.15
CA ASP A 47 -23.96 -9.19 -7.15
C ASP A 47 -23.38 -10.08 -6.05
N THR A 48 -22.64 -11.13 -6.43
CA THR A 48 -21.98 -12.02 -5.47
C THR A 48 -20.96 -11.29 -4.60
N MET A 49 -20.24 -10.31 -5.16
CA MET A 49 -19.22 -9.56 -4.41
C MET A 49 -19.85 -8.58 -3.41
N ARG A 50 -21.02 -8.01 -3.75
CA ARG A 50 -21.84 -7.23 -2.81
C ARG A 50 -22.44 -8.11 -1.72
N GLU A 51 -22.88 -9.32 -2.06
CA GLU A 51 -23.38 -10.26 -1.05
C GLU A 51 -22.29 -10.66 -0.04
N PHE A 52 -21.03 -10.77 -0.48
CA PHE A 52 -19.89 -11.02 0.39
C PHE A 52 -19.49 -9.82 1.27
N ASP A 53 -19.78 -8.60 0.84
CA ASP A 53 -19.59 -7.37 1.63
C ASP A 53 -20.55 -7.37 2.84
N ASP A 54 -21.84 -7.57 2.57
CA ASP A 54 -22.90 -7.33 3.54
C ASP A 54 -23.30 -8.55 4.38
N ASN A 55 -23.15 -9.78 3.85
CA ASN A 55 -23.88 -10.95 4.36
C ASN A 55 -23.02 -12.21 4.56
N ILE A 56 -21.79 -12.07 5.08
CA ILE A 56 -21.01 -13.25 5.51
C ILE A 56 -21.31 -13.57 6.98
N PRO A 57 -22.09 -14.64 7.27
CA PRO A 57 -22.38 -15.04 8.64
C PRO A 57 -21.11 -15.57 9.34
N THR A 58 -21.06 -15.48 10.66
CA THR A 58 -20.06 -16.12 11.56
C THR A 58 -18.64 -15.55 11.58
N ARG A 59 -18.34 -14.48 10.84
CA ARG A 59 -17.04 -13.78 10.95
C ARG A 59 -16.89 -13.03 12.28
N ALA A 60 -15.67 -12.96 12.81
CA ALA A 60 -15.39 -12.34 14.11
C ALA A 60 -15.50 -10.81 14.09
N PHE A 61 -15.18 -10.20 12.94
CA PHE A 61 -15.43 -8.80 12.62
C PHE A 61 -15.62 -8.67 11.10
N ASP A 62 -16.17 -7.54 10.66
CA ASP A 62 -16.20 -7.22 9.23
C ASP A 62 -14.77 -6.99 8.73
N ASN A 63 -14.32 -7.75 7.75
CA ASN A 63 -12.95 -7.69 7.28
C ASN A 63 -12.83 -7.72 5.75
N PHE A 64 -13.92 -7.44 5.04
CA PHE A 64 -13.99 -7.51 3.59
C PHE A 64 -14.71 -6.27 3.05
N GLN A 65 -14.11 -5.57 2.09
CA GLN A 65 -14.68 -4.43 1.38
C GLN A 65 -14.65 -4.69 -0.12
N PHE A 66 -15.79 -4.57 -0.81
CA PHE A 66 -15.83 -4.53 -2.27
C PHE A 66 -15.81 -3.09 -2.83
N VAL A 67 -15.01 -2.84 -3.87
CA VAL A 67 -14.94 -1.54 -4.58
C VAL A 67 -15.05 -1.75 -6.08
N ASN A 68 -16.09 -1.16 -6.69
CA ASN A 68 -16.26 -1.16 -8.14
C ASN A 68 -15.41 -0.05 -8.80
N PHE A 69 -14.18 -0.38 -9.18
CA PHE A 69 -13.24 0.57 -9.79
C PHE A 69 -13.72 1.08 -11.14
N THR A 70 -14.26 0.20 -12.00
CA THR A 70 -14.75 0.60 -13.33
C THR A 70 -15.81 1.67 -13.22
N GLU A 71 -16.77 1.50 -12.29
CA GLU A 71 -17.85 2.46 -12.08
C GLU A 71 -17.31 3.82 -11.62
N ILE A 72 -16.43 3.84 -10.62
CA ILE A 72 -15.81 5.09 -10.13
C ILE A 72 -15.04 5.79 -11.25
N MET A 73 -14.25 5.02 -12.00
CA MET A 73 -13.43 5.58 -13.08
C MET A 73 -14.23 6.01 -14.31
N SER A 74 -15.47 5.53 -14.46
CA SER A 74 -16.38 5.91 -15.56
C SER A 74 -17.13 7.23 -15.31
N LYS A 75 -17.11 7.77 -14.09
CA LYS A 75 -17.82 9.02 -13.75
C LYS A 75 -17.30 10.21 -14.56
N ASN A 76 -18.17 11.15 -14.89
CA ASN A 76 -17.79 12.38 -15.58
C ASN A 76 -17.32 13.46 -14.59
N VAL A 77 -16.19 13.22 -13.93
CA VAL A 77 -15.55 14.13 -12.97
C VAL A 77 -14.04 14.19 -13.23
N PRO A 78 -13.31 15.21 -12.73
CA PRO A 78 -11.87 15.29 -12.91
C PRO A 78 -11.12 14.05 -12.36
N PRO A 79 -9.98 13.64 -12.95
CA PRO A 79 -9.22 12.46 -12.52
C PRO A 79 -8.87 12.44 -11.03
N SER A 80 -8.43 13.57 -10.47
CA SER A 80 -8.11 13.68 -9.04
C SER A 80 -9.30 13.36 -8.13
N ARG A 81 -10.51 13.69 -8.57
CA ARG A 81 -11.74 13.37 -7.82
C ARG A 81 -12.06 11.88 -7.90
N LYS A 82 -11.81 11.22 -9.03
CA LYS A 82 -11.97 9.76 -9.17
C LYS A 82 -11.00 9.01 -8.27
N GLU A 83 -9.73 9.45 -8.23
CA GLU A 83 -8.71 8.88 -7.36
C GLU A 83 -9.08 9.04 -5.88
N THR A 84 -9.54 10.24 -5.49
CA THR A 84 -10.01 10.50 -4.12
C THR A 84 -11.21 9.63 -3.76
N GLU A 85 -12.17 9.51 -4.67
CA GLU A 85 -13.36 8.68 -4.47
C GLU A 85 -13.00 7.19 -4.37
N PHE A 86 -12.09 6.70 -5.21
CA PHE A 86 -11.57 5.34 -5.12
C PHE A 86 -10.84 5.08 -3.80
N ALA A 87 -9.94 6.00 -3.40
CA ALA A 87 -9.22 5.89 -2.14
C ALA A 87 -10.17 5.89 -0.94
N LEU A 88 -11.19 6.76 -0.96
CA LEU A 88 -12.21 6.81 0.09
C LEU A 88 -13.00 5.50 0.13
N ALA A 89 -13.50 5.01 -1.00
CA ALA A 89 -14.25 3.75 -1.08
C ALA A 89 -13.42 2.54 -0.61
N ALA A 90 -12.14 2.49 -0.96
CA ALA A 90 -11.25 1.41 -0.55
C ALA A 90 -10.89 1.46 0.95
N LEU A 91 -10.82 2.65 1.56
CA LEU A 91 -10.30 2.83 2.91
C LEU A 91 -11.37 3.15 3.96
N MET A 92 -12.64 3.33 3.57
CA MET A 92 -13.67 3.81 4.50
C MET A 92 -13.92 2.89 5.68
N GLU A 93 -13.76 1.57 5.50
CA GLU A 93 -13.93 0.60 6.58
C GLU A 93 -12.65 0.32 7.36
N ILE A 94 -11.47 0.62 6.81
CA ILE A 94 -10.19 0.29 7.47
C ILE A 94 -10.09 0.82 8.91
N PRO A 95 -10.54 2.04 9.25
CA PRO A 95 -10.51 2.51 10.64
C PRO A 95 -11.34 1.66 11.61
N THR A 96 -12.52 1.20 11.22
CA THR A 96 -13.38 0.37 12.08
C THR A 96 -12.85 -1.06 12.16
N GLN A 97 -12.38 -1.61 11.04
CA GLN A 97 -11.75 -2.93 10.97
C GLN A 97 -10.50 -2.99 11.85
N TYR A 98 -9.62 -1.97 11.78
CA TYR A 98 -8.44 -1.88 12.63
C TYR A 98 -8.80 -1.87 14.13
N LYS A 99 -9.78 -1.06 14.54
CA LYS A 99 -10.26 -1.04 15.93
C LYS A 99 -10.76 -2.42 16.38
N ALA A 100 -11.53 -3.10 15.54
CA ALA A 100 -12.00 -4.45 15.84
C ALA A 100 -10.84 -5.43 16.07
N THR A 101 -9.75 -5.34 15.29
CA THR A 101 -8.57 -6.20 15.52
C THR A 101 -7.86 -5.96 16.85
N ILE A 102 -7.90 -4.72 17.36
CA ILE A 102 -7.38 -4.38 18.70
C ILE A 102 -8.30 -4.95 19.77
N GLU A 103 -9.61 -4.69 19.68
CA GLU A 103 -10.61 -5.11 20.66
C GLU A 103 -10.69 -6.65 20.78
N LEU A 104 -10.55 -7.36 19.66
CA LEU A 104 -10.50 -8.82 19.60
C LEU A 104 -9.12 -9.40 19.99
N ASN A 105 -8.15 -8.54 20.33
CA ASN A 105 -6.78 -8.91 20.67
C ASN A 105 -6.17 -9.84 19.61
N LEU A 106 -6.31 -9.45 18.34
CA LEU A 106 -5.74 -10.14 17.19
C LEU A 106 -4.40 -9.50 16.78
N LEU A 107 -4.27 -8.19 16.99
CA LEU A 107 -3.07 -7.44 16.61
C LEU A 107 -1.87 -7.83 17.50
N GLY A 108 -0.72 -8.10 16.88
CA GLY A 108 0.53 -8.45 17.56
C GLY A 108 0.63 -9.87 18.10
N GLY A 109 -0.46 -10.66 18.09
CA GLY A 109 -0.45 -12.06 18.52
C GLY A 109 -0.31 -13.05 17.36
N ARG A 110 0.44 -14.15 17.55
CA ARG A 110 0.31 -15.34 16.71
C ARG A 110 -0.96 -16.11 17.11
N LYS A 111 -2.11 -15.60 16.71
CA LYS A 111 -3.42 -16.22 16.93
C LYS A 111 -3.85 -16.94 15.65
N GLY A 112 -4.32 -18.20 15.78
CA GLY A 112 -4.87 -19.00 14.68
C GLY A 112 -3.88 -20.03 14.09
N ASN A 113 -4.42 -21.18 13.67
CA ASN A 113 -3.70 -22.21 12.93
C ASN A 113 -3.82 -21.93 11.43
N ALA A 114 -3.13 -20.92 10.93
CA ALA A 114 -3.09 -20.67 9.49
C ALA A 114 -2.33 -21.82 8.80
N PRO A 115 -2.94 -22.56 7.87
CA PRO A 115 -2.23 -23.57 7.11
C PRO A 115 -1.14 -22.88 6.28
N GLU A 116 0.05 -23.47 6.26
CA GLU A 116 1.15 -22.98 5.44
C GLU A 116 0.76 -23.09 3.96
N ARG A 117 0.70 -21.95 3.26
CA ARG A 117 0.57 -21.90 1.80
C ARG A 117 1.90 -21.56 1.17
N VAL A 118 2.37 -22.42 0.28
CA VAL A 118 3.56 -22.18 -0.53
C VAL A 118 3.14 -21.57 -1.86
N PRO A 119 3.52 -20.31 -2.17
CA PRO A 119 3.22 -19.70 -3.47
C PRO A 119 4.00 -20.43 -4.57
N LEU A 120 3.33 -20.69 -5.69
CA LEU A 120 3.99 -21.21 -6.88
C LEU A 120 4.94 -20.14 -7.47
N PRO A 121 6.06 -20.53 -8.09
CA PRO A 121 6.89 -19.59 -8.83
C PRO A 121 6.09 -18.98 -10.00
N PRO A 122 6.40 -17.74 -10.42
CA PRO A 122 5.74 -17.14 -11.57
C PRO A 122 5.96 -18.02 -12.81
N PRO A 123 4.92 -18.30 -13.61
CA PRO A 123 5.06 -19.14 -14.79
C PRO A 123 5.98 -18.44 -15.80
N MET A 124 7.18 -18.99 -15.99
CA MET A 124 8.13 -18.48 -16.97
C MET A 124 7.75 -19.02 -18.35
N TYR A 125 7.05 -18.22 -19.14
CA TYR A 125 6.82 -18.51 -20.55
C TYR A 125 8.04 -18.03 -21.36
N GLY A 126 8.86 -18.98 -21.82
CA GLY A 126 9.95 -18.73 -22.76
C GLY A 126 11.34 -18.86 -22.17
N ALA A 127 11.82 -20.10 -22.04
CA ALA A 127 13.24 -20.40 -22.23
C ALA A 127 13.34 -21.76 -22.90
N ALA A 128 13.67 -21.76 -24.20
CA ALA A 128 14.08 -22.96 -24.88
C ALA A 128 15.25 -23.58 -24.11
N SER A 129 15.18 -24.90 -23.93
CA SER A 129 16.23 -25.74 -23.38
C SER A 129 17.58 -25.40 -24.01
N SER A 130 18.46 -24.72 -23.28
CA SER A 130 19.87 -24.66 -23.63
C SER A 130 20.73 -24.47 -22.38
N SER A 131 21.51 -25.52 -22.10
CA SER A 131 22.77 -25.56 -21.37
C SER A 131 22.88 -24.84 -20.01
N SER A 132 23.05 -25.66 -18.98
CA SER A 132 23.68 -25.35 -17.70
C SER A 132 24.77 -24.26 -17.75
N SER A 133 24.58 -23.20 -16.96
CA SER A 133 25.64 -22.41 -16.33
C SER A 133 25.07 -21.71 -15.09
N LYS A 134 25.82 -21.79 -13.99
CA LYS A 134 25.52 -21.36 -12.61
C LYS A 134 25.02 -19.90 -12.46
N PRO A 135 24.38 -19.56 -11.32
CA PRO A 135 23.79 -18.24 -11.10
C PRO A 135 24.87 -17.16 -10.92
N SER A 136 24.79 -16.12 -11.74
CA SER A 136 25.55 -14.88 -11.54
C SER A 136 24.77 -13.96 -10.61
N GLN A 137 25.50 -13.40 -9.66
CA GLN A 137 25.05 -12.56 -8.57
C GLN A 137 24.29 -11.32 -9.06
N SER A 138 23.24 -10.95 -8.31
CA SER A 138 22.48 -9.72 -8.49
C SER A 138 23.36 -8.50 -8.22
N THR A 139 23.59 -7.68 -9.25
CA THR A 139 24.16 -6.34 -9.10
C THR A 139 23.14 -5.45 -8.41
N SER A 140 23.55 -4.87 -7.28
CA SER A 140 22.80 -3.87 -6.53
C SER A 140 22.50 -2.66 -7.41
N PHE A 141 21.26 -2.18 -7.37
CA PHE A 141 20.90 -0.85 -7.83
C PHE A 141 21.79 0.18 -7.10
N GLN A 142 22.77 0.75 -7.80
CA GLN A 142 23.47 1.93 -7.32
C GLN A 142 22.63 3.17 -7.62
N GLN A 143 22.15 3.79 -6.56
CA GLN A 143 21.52 5.10 -6.56
C GLN A 143 22.62 6.14 -6.80
N SER A 144 22.66 6.70 -8.01
CA SER A 144 23.61 7.77 -8.35
C SER A 144 23.25 9.05 -7.59
N SER A 145 24.06 9.38 -6.58
CA SER A 145 24.13 10.73 -6.00
C SER A 145 25.07 11.59 -6.85
N PRO A 146 24.77 12.87 -7.13
CA PRO A 146 25.65 13.72 -7.94
C PRO A 146 26.90 14.13 -7.14
N PRO A 147 28.11 14.12 -7.75
CA PRO A 147 29.31 14.48 -7.04
C PRO A 147 29.46 16.00 -6.94
N TYR A 148 29.70 16.46 -5.71
CA TYR A 148 30.33 17.74 -5.43
C TYR A 148 31.72 17.77 -6.08
N TYR A 149 32.00 18.81 -6.88
CA TYR A 149 33.36 19.28 -7.11
C TYR A 149 33.45 20.73 -6.66
N GLY A 150 34.21 20.94 -5.59
CA GLY A 150 34.86 22.22 -5.32
C GLY A 150 36.24 22.20 -5.97
N HIS A 151 36.60 23.26 -6.71
CA HIS A 151 37.71 24.14 -6.29
C HIS A 151 37.91 25.32 -7.25
N SER A 152 38.13 26.49 -6.63
CA SER A 152 39.00 27.62 -7.00
C SER A 152 38.65 28.55 -8.18
N SER A 153 38.40 29.82 -7.80
CA SER A 153 38.48 31.06 -8.59
C SER A 153 39.88 31.29 -9.19
N PRO A 154 40.02 32.17 -10.20
CA PRO A 154 40.32 33.59 -9.88
C PRO A 154 39.69 34.66 -10.81
N VAL A 155 39.42 35.81 -10.17
CA VAL A 155 39.51 37.23 -10.59
C VAL A 155 39.29 37.65 -12.06
N GLY A 156 38.37 38.62 -12.27
CA GLY A 156 38.50 39.63 -13.33
C GLY A 156 37.23 40.35 -13.78
N THR A 157 37.00 41.56 -13.22
CA THR A 157 36.44 42.79 -13.87
C THR A 157 35.06 42.80 -14.58
N ALA A 158 34.16 43.69 -14.10
CA ALA A 158 32.94 44.22 -14.77
C ALA A 158 33.30 45.13 -15.99
N PRO A 159 32.38 45.79 -16.77
CA PRO A 159 30.90 45.98 -16.69
C PRO A 159 30.18 45.88 -18.09
N PRO A 160 29.14 46.69 -18.45
CA PRO A 160 27.69 46.66 -18.17
C PRO A 160 26.79 46.29 -19.40
N GLY A 161 25.44 46.33 -19.28
CA GLY A 161 24.41 46.02 -20.32
C GLY A 161 24.39 46.96 -21.57
N PRO A 162 23.33 47.06 -22.42
CA PRO A 162 21.92 46.67 -22.22
C PRO A 162 21.14 46.13 -23.47
N SER A 163 19.82 45.85 -23.27
CA SER A 163 18.64 46.01 -24.17
C SER A 163 18.57 45.45 -25.62
N SER A 164 17.50 44.69 -25.92
CA SER A 164 16.56 44.89 -27.07
C SER A 164 15.54 43.73 -27.14
N THR A 165 14.28 43.91 -26.72
CA THR A 165 13.07 44.26 -27.52
C THR A 165 12.56 43.20 -28.50
N TYR A 166 11.41 42.59 -28.18
CA TYR A 166 10.20 42.35 -29.01
C TYR A 166 9.25 41.46 -28.16
N ASP A 167 7.92 41.49 -28.18
CA ASP A 167 6.91 42.39 -28.73
C ASP A 167 5.65 42.24 -27.83
N LYS A 168 4.79 43.26 -27.81
CA LYS A 168 3.57 43.37 -27.01
C LYS A 168 2.36 42.84 -27.77
N GLN A 169 1.47 42.13 -27.07
CA GLN A 169 0.01 42.17 -27.29
C GLN A 169 -0.66 41.71 -25.99
N VAL A 170 -0.93 42.59 -25.01
CA VAL A 170 -2.11 43.48 -24.86
C VAL A 170 -3.43 42.78 -25.17
N ASP A 171 -4.06 42.25 -24.13
CA ASP A 171 -5.47 42.48 -23.88
C ASP A 171 -5.72 42.62 -22.37
N ASN A 172 -6.56 43.61 -22.06
CA ASN A 172 -6.70 44.34 -20.82
C ASN A 172 -8.02 43.93 -20.15
N TYR A 173 -8.00 43.40 -18.93
CA TYR A 173 -9.20 43.31 -18.08
C TYR A 173 -8.90 43.80 -16.64
N PRO A 174 -9.81 44.57 -16.03
CA PRO A 174 -9.49 45.45 -14.92
C PRO A 174 -9.46 44.76 -13.56
N TYR A 175 -8.52 45.27 -12.78
CA TYR A 175 -8.20 44.98 -11.39
C TYR A 175 -9.34 45.37 -10.43
N TYR A 176 -9.75 44.44 -9.56
CA TYR A 176 -10.22 44.79 -8.21
C TYR A 176 -9.25 44.16 -7.22
N GLY A 177 -8.50 45.02 -6.55
CA GLY A 177 -7.65 44.66 -5.42
C GLY A 177 -8.51 44.40 -4.19
N HIS A 178 -8.25 43.26 -3.53
CA HIS A 178 -8.59 43.06 -2.14
C HIS A 178 -7.34 42.57 -1.43
N ASP A 179 -6.67 43.50 -0.75
CA ASP A 179 -5.64 43.20 0.23
C ASP A 179 -6.26 42.37 1.36
N SER A 180 -5.67 41.22 1.65
CA SER A 180 -5.87 40.49 2.90
C SER A 180 -4.58 39.79 3.29
N PRO A 181 -4.17 39.87 4.56
CA PRO A 181 -2.86 39.38 4.99
C PRO A 181 -2.85 37.85 4.96
N VAL A 182 -1.90 37.29 4.21
CA VAL A 182 -1.60 35.86 4.22
C VAL A 182 -1.11 35.49 5.61
N ALA A 183 -2.00 34.93 6.42
CA ALA A 183 -1.65 34.21 7.63
C ALA A 183 -0.82 32.98 7.22
N THR A 184 0.44 32.96 7.62
CA THR A 184 1.32 31.80 7.45
C THR A 184 0.70 30.64 8.24
N ALA A 185 0.24 29.61 7.53
CA ALA A 185 -0.20 28.37 8.17
C ALA A 185 0.97 27.80 9.00
N PRO A 186 0.72 27.29 10.22
CA PRO A 186 1.77 26.61 10.97
C PRO A 186 2.27 25.41 10.16
N PRO A 187 3.58 25.11 10.16
CA PRO A 187 4.10 23.94 9.47
C PRO A 187 3.40 22.70 10.04
N ALA A 188 2.95 21.83 9.13
CA ALA A 188 2.41 20.52 9.49
C ALA A 188 3.37 19.83 10.48
N PRO A 189 2.86 19.18 11.55
CA PRO A 189 3.73 18.46 12.47
C PRO A 189 4.50 17.42 11.65
N SER A 190 5.81 17.61 11.59
CA SER A 190 6.74 16.67 10.97
C SER A 190 6.48 15.28 11.55
N SER A 191 6.13 14.36 10.67
CA SER A 191 5.76 12.96 10.87
C SER A 191 6.92 12.08 11.37
N THR A 192 7.70 12.56 12.34
CA THR A 192 8.85 11.82 12.89
C THR A 192 8.43 10.75 13.90
N CYS A 193 7.16 10.72 14.33
CA CYS A 193 6.66 9.75 15.32
C CYS A 193 6.27 8.40 14.68
N GLU A 194 5.61 8.40 13.52
CA GLU A 194 5.09 7.16 12.92
C GLU A 194 6.21 6.22 12.46
N ASN A 195 7.35 6.77 12.03
CA ASN A 195 8.50 5.98 11.60
C ASN A 195 9.24 5.26 12.74
N GLN A 196 8.89 5.53 14.00
CA GLN A 196 9.51 4.88 15.17
C GLN A 196 8.69 3.70 15.72
N LEU A 197 7.47 3.50 15.22
CA LEU A 197 6.58 2.43 15.70
C LEU A 197 6.89 1.11 15.00
N CYS A 198 6.77 0.01 15.75
CA CYS A 198 6.96 -1.33 15.23
C CYS A 198 5.97 -1.59 14.07
N PRO A 199 6.45 -2.05 12.89
CA PRO A 199 5.59 -2.28 11.72
C PRO A 199 4.66 -3.50 11.86
N ILE A 200 4.69 -4.19 13.01
CA ILE A 200 3.85 -5.35 13.29
C ILE A 200 2.67 -4.96 14.17
N CYS A 201 2.94 -4.34 15.33
CA CYS A 201 1.88 -3.96 16.27
C CYS A 201 1.44 -2.50 16.13
N PHE A 202 2.19 -1.66 15.42
CA PHE A 202 1.95 -0.22 15.27
C PHE A 202 1.75 0.52 16.60
N SER A 203 2.24 -0.05 17.70
CA SER A 203 1.99 0.43 19.07
C SER A 203 3.30 0.68 19.82
N ASN A 204 4.18 -0.32 19.84
CA ASN A 204 5.45 -0.24 20.58
C ASN A 204 6.56 0.37 19.71
N PRO A 205 7.53 1.09 20.31
CA PRO A 205 8.68 1.61 19.57
C PRO A 205 9.57 0.48 19.03
N LYS A 206 10.32 0.78 17.97
CA LYS A 206 11.33 -0.12 17.40
C LYS A 206 12.55 -0.22 18.32
N ASP A 207 12.59 -1.23 19.19
CA ASP A 207 13.70 -1.51 20.11
C ASP A 207 14.44 -2.83 19.79
N MET A 208 14.20 -3.43 18.62
CA MET A 208 14.91 -4.62 18.12
C MET A 208 15.28 -4.46 16.64
N ALA A 209 16.52 -4.82 16.28
CA ALA A 209 16.98 -4.92 14.90
C ALA A 209 17.39 -6.36 14.54
N PHE A 210 17.15 -6.76 13.30
CA PHE A 210 17.61 -8.04 12.74
C PHE A 210 18.94 -7.88 11.99
N GLY A 211 19.66 -8.99 11.77
CA GLY A 211 20.92 -9.00 11.00
C GLY A 211 20.81 -8.46 9.55
N CYS A 212 19.59 -8.29 9.03
CA CYS A 212 19.32 -7.64 7.73
C CYS A 212 19.13 -6.11 7.82
N GLY A 213 19.21 -5.51 9.01
CA GLY A 213 19.05 -4.07 9.25
C GLY A 213 17.62 -3.60 9.53
N HIS A 214 16.61 -4.43 9.30
CA HIS A 214 15.21 -4.10 9.58
C HIS A 214 14.85 -4.22 11.07
N GLN A 215 13.85 -3.44 11.52
CA GLN A 215 13.55 -3.24 12.94
C GLN A 215 12.08 -3.53 13.31
N THR A 216 11.86 -4.01 14.54
CA THR A 216 10.56 -4.24 15.20
C THR A 216 10.65 -3.89 16.68
N CYS A 217 9.56 -4.00 17.45
CA CYS A 217 9.68 -4.05 18.90
C CYS A 217 10.14 -5.45 19.35
N CYS A 218 10.64 -5.58 20.59
CA CYS A 218 11.07 -6.84 21.19
C CYS A 218 9.92 -7.82 21.30
N ASP A 219 8.74 -7.36 21.73
CA ASP A 219 7.55 -8.21 21.92
C ASP A 219 7.16 -8.92 20.63
N CYS A 220 7.16 -8.21 19.50
CA CYS A 220 6.82 -8.79 18.20
C CYS A 220 8.01 -9.51 17.54
N GLY A 221 9.25 -9.12 17.84
CA GLY A 221 10.46 -9.59 17.15
C GLY A 221 11.06 -10.90 17.69
N GLN A 222 10.76 -11.26 18.94
CA GLN A 222 11.38 -12.39 19.64
C GLN A 222 11.22 -13.72 18.89
N ASP A 223 10.00 -14.02 18.41
CA ASP A 223 9.63 -15.32 17.85
C ASP A 223 9.64 -15.39 16.30
N LEU A 224 10.08 -14.32 15.63
CA LEU A 224 10.10 -14.26 14.16
C LEU A 224 11.27 -15.09 13.62
N GLN A 225 10.99 -16.02 12.71
CA GLN A 225 12.03 -16.80 12.02
C GLN A 225 12.52 -16.12 10.74
N LEU A 226 11.66 -15.33 10.11
CA LEU A 226 11.94 -14.56 8.90
C LEU A 226 11.67 -13.08 9.18
N CYS A 227 12.48 -12.20 8.59
CA CYS A 227 12.24 -10.77 8.65
C CYS A 227 10.88 -10.43 7.99
N PRO A 228 9.99 -9.67 8.65
CA PRO A 228 8.69 -9.32 8.07
C PRO A 228 8.80 -8.39 6.85
N ILE A 229 9.94 -7.72 6.69
CA ILE A 229 10.16 -6.71 5.65
C ILE A 229 10.86 -7.32 4.43
N CYS A 230 11.99 -8.02 4.61
CA CYS A 230 12.77 -8.59 3.49
C CYS A 230 12.72 -10.12 3.39
N ARG A 231 11.99 -10.80 4.27
CA ARG A 231 11.82 -12.26 4.32
C ARG A 231 13.11 -13.07 4.48
N SER A 232 14.24 -12.42 4.79
CA SER A 232 15.50 -13.08 5.09
C SER A 232 15.43 -13.83 6.43
N PRO A 233 16.06 -15.02 6.57
CA PRO A 233 16.16 -15.73 7.85
C PRO A 233 16.80 -14.88 8.95
N ILE A 234 16.17 -14.83 10.13
CA ILE A 234 16.66 -14.06 11.27
C ILE A 234 17.66 -14.91 12.05
N GLN A 235 18.94 -14.69 11.77
CA GLN A 235 20.05 -15.31 12.51
C GLN A 235 20.49 -14.46 13.72
N THR A 236 20.33 -13.15 13.64
CA THR A 236 20.79 -12.18 14.65
C THR A 236 19.66 -11.27 15.06
N ARG A 237 19.50 -11.07 16.38
CA ARG A 237 18.58 -10.12 17.00
C ARG A 237 19.39 -9.20 17.92
N ILE A 238 19.27 -7.90 17.73
CA ILE A 238 20.00 -6.87 18.48
C ILE A 238 18.96 -6.02 19.19
N LYS A 239 19.02 -5.98 20.52
CA LYS A 239 18.20 -5.05 21.30
C LYS A 239 18.81 -3.65 21.24
N LEU A 240 17.99 -2.67 20.89
CA LEU A 240 18.36 -1.25 20.81
C LEU A 240 17.99 -0.58 22.14
N TYR A 241 18.84 0.34 22.60
CA TYR A 241 18.66 1.10 23.85
C TYR A 241 18.52 2.59 23.55
#